data_AF-A0A0F9LEJ8-F1
#
_entry.id   AF-A0A0F9LEJ8-F1
#
_cell.length_a   1.000
_cell.length_b   1.000
_cell.length_c   1.000
_cell.angle_alpha   90.00
_cell.angle_beta   90.00
_cell.angle_gamma   90.00
#
_symmetry.space_group_name_H-M   'P 1'
#
loop_
_entity.id
_entity.type
_entity.pdbx_description
1 polymer ?
#
loop_
_entity_poly.entity_id
_entity_poly.type
_entity_poly.pdbx_seq_one_letter_code
_entity_poly.pdbx_strand_id
1 'polypeptide(L)'
;MIGEELKMNEAKLDIFTDLKRSFRTYMVYEFIVRIGECAISEIEKIVDFKLKNIYRIVNKLNKRKLIRKDFAIEKRKNGARYTIVAMPELALEVKKIQNLIIQFFNDVTHKTNSFITKLRVEKEN
;
A
#
# COMPACT_ATOMS: atom_id res chain seq x y z
N MET A 1 12.01 11.72 35.88
CA MET A 1 12.38 10.40 35.33
C MET A 1 12.32 10.51 33.82
N ILE A 2 13.50 10.54 33.20
CA ILE A 2 13.69 10.67 31.75
C ILE A 2 13.30 9.33 31.12
N GLY A 3 12.70 9.43 29.93
CA GLY A 3 11.91 8.38 29.30
C GLY A 3 12.61 7.04 29.18
N GLU A 4 11.85 6.00 29.48
CA GLU A 4 12.13 4.67 28.98
C GLU A 4 12.12 4.74 27.45
N GLU A 5 13.30 4.81 26.83
CA GLU A 5 13.47 4.39 25.45
C GLU A 5 13.01 2.94 25.37
N LEU A 6 11.77 2.75 24.93
CA LEU A 6 11.21 1.47 24.52
C LEU A 6 12.13 0.88 23.46
N LYS A 7 13.14 0.11 23.89
CA LYS A 7 13.99 -0.70 23.02
C LYS A 7 13.10 -1.74 22.36
N MET A 8 12.55 -1.38 21.20
CA MET A 8 11.81 -2.32 20.37
C MET A 8 12.77 -3.40 19.90
N ASN A 9 12.47 -4.66 20.24
CA ASN A 9 13.17 -5.84 19.72
C ASN A 9 13.30 -5.76 18.19
N GLU A 10 14.47 -6.13 17.65
CA GLU A 10 14.78 -6.10 16.21
C GLU A 10 13.72 -6.82 15.35
N ALA A 11 13.13 -7.91 15.84
CA ALA A 11 12.04 -8.61 15.15
C ALA A 11 10.76 -7.76 14.98
N LYS A 12 10.47 -6.82 15.89
CA LYS A 12 9.35 -5.87 15.75
C LYS A 12 9.64 -4.80 14.71
N LEU A 13 10.91 -4.38 14.55
CA LEU A 13 11.32 -3.43 13.50
C LEU A 13 11.07 -3.99 12.10
N ASP A 14 11.18 -5.31 11.92
CA ASP A 14 10.96 -5.99 10.63
C ASP A 14 9.49 -5.91 10.19
N ILE A 15 8.54 -6.22 11.09
CA ILE A 15 7.10 -6.17 10.79
C ILE A 15 6.65 -4.76 10.39
N PHE A 16 7.08 -3.72 11.12
CA PHE A 16 6.71 -2.34 10.76
C PHE A 16 7.33 -1.90 9.43
N THR A 17 8.54 -2.35 9.14
CA THR A 17 9.22 -2.06 7.87
C THR A 17 8.50 -2.73 6.70
N ASP A 18 8.09 -3.98 6.86
CA ASP A 18 7.33 -4.71 5.85
C ASP A 18 5.91 -4.17 5.66
N LEU A 19 5.26 -3.73 6.73
CA LEU A 19 3.97 -3.06 6.65
C LEU A 19 4.09 -1.74 5.88
N LYS A 20 5.11 -0.91 6.20
CA LYS A 20 5.41 0.33 5.46
C LYS A 20 5.67 0.04 3.98
N ARG A 21 6.45 -0.99 3.66
CA ARG A 21 6.75 -1.39 2.27
C ARG A 21 5.49 -1.83 1.53
N SER A 22 4.64 -2.61 2.19
CA SER A 22 3.37 -3.08 1.64
C SER A 22 2.40 -1.93 1.40
N PHE A 23 2.29 -1.00 2.35
CA PHE A 23 1.47 0.20 2.22
C PHE A 23 1.93 1.09 1.05
N ARG A 24 3.23 1.37 0.93
CA ARG A 24 3.77 2.14 -0.20
C ARG A 24 3.49 1.44 -1.54
N THR A 25 3.54 0.11 -1.59
CA THR A 25 3.20 -0.65 -2.80
C THR A 25 1.71 -0.54 -3.13
N TYR A 26 0.84 -0.64 -2.13
CA TYR A 26 -0.60 -0.42 -2.28
C TYR A 26 -0.91 1.00 -2.79
N MET A 27 -0.23 2.03 -2.28
CA MET A 27 -0.39 3.41 -2.74
C MET A 27 -0.08 3.58 -4.24
N VAL A 28 0.91 2.85 -4.77
CA VAL A 28 1.16 2.83 -6.22
C VAL A 28 -0.03 2.24 -6.98
N TYR A 29 -0.63 1.15 -6.46
CA TYR A 29 -1.75 0.49 -7.14
C TYR A 29 -2.99 1.39 -7.14
N GLU A 30 -3.33 1.96 -5.98
CA GLU A 30 -4.46 2.88 -5.83
C GLU A 30 -4.30 4.10 -6.74
N PHE A 31 -3.10 4.69 -6.80
CA PHE A 31 -2.83 5.84 -7.65
C PHE A 31 -3.01 5.54 -9.14
N ILE A 32 -2.47 4.41 -9.62
CA ILE A 32 -2.62 3.99 -11.01
C ILE A 32 -4.11 3.81 -11.35
N VAL A 33 -4.88 3.17 -10.47
CA VAL A 33 -6.33 2.99 -10.67
C VAL A 33 -7.07 4.32 -10.68
N ARG A 34 -6.75 5.22 -9.76
CA ARG A 34 -7.44 6.50 -9.60
C ARG A 34 -7.22 7.44 -10.79
N ILE A 35 -6.00 7.49 -11.30
CA ILE A 35 -5.64 8.36 -12.43
C ILE A 35 -5.97 7.69 -13.77
N GLY A 36 -6.02 6.36 -13.82
CA GLY A 36 -6.27 5.58 -15.03
C GLY A 36 -5.03 5.48 -15.92
N GLU A 37 -4.36 6.60 -16.20
CA GLU A 37 -3.18 6.64 -17.05
C GLU A 37 -2.09 7.58 -16.50
N CYS A 38 -0.88 7.06 -16.26
CA CYS A 38 0.20 7.86 -15.66
C CYS A 38 1.60 7.49 -16.17
N ALA A 39 2.55 8.41 -16.02
CA ALA A 39 3.98 8.14 -16.18
C ALA A 39 4.64 7.72 -14.85
N ILE A 40 5.79 7.05 -14.94
CA ILE A 40 6.61 6.68 -13.78
C ILE A 40 6.94 7.90 -12.89
N SER A 41 7.24 9.05 -13.51
CA SER A 41 7.56 10.29 -12.79
C SER A 41 6.41 10.84 -11.96
N GLU A 42 5.15 10.49 -12.30
CA GLU A 42 3.98 10.91 -11.53
C GLU A 42 3.82 10.00 -10.30
N ILE A 43 4.09 8.71 -10.46
CA ILE A 43 4.15 7.76 -9.33
C ILE A 43 5.25 8.17 -8.35
N GLU A 44 6.44 8.54 -8.83
CA GLU A 44 7.56 8.95 -7.97
C GLU A 44 7.22 10.12 -7.04
N LYS A 45 6.31 11.02 -7.43
CA LYS A 45 5.91 12.17 -6.62
C LYS A 45 5.01 11.80 -5.43
N ILE A 46 4.32 10.65 -5.48
CA ILE A 46 3.33 10.26 -4.47
C ILE A 46 3.84 9.17 -3.51
N VAL A 47 4.90 8.46 -3.90
CA VAL A 47 5.50 7.42 -3.07
C VAL A 47 6.98 7.68 -2.85
N ASP A 48 7.39 7.60 -1.60
CA ASP A 48 8.81 7.59 -1.22
C ASP A 48 9.44 6.23 -1.60
N PHE A 49 9.63 6.02 -2.90
CA PHE A 49 10.34 4.87 -3.45
C PHE A 49 11.47 5.32 -4.36
N LYS A 50 12.61 4.63 -4.25
CA LYS A 50 13.65 4.69 -5.28
C LYS A 50 13.05 4.28 -6.62
N LEU A 51 13.38 5.01 -7.68
CA LEU A 51 12.90 4.79 -9.04
C LEU A 51 12.97 3.32 -9.50
N LYS A 52 14.06 2.61 -9.17
CA LYS A 52 14.23 1.16 -9.44
C LYS A 52 13.09 0.30 -8.89
N ASN A 53 12.57 0.62 -7.71
CA ASN A 53 11.48 -0.11 -7.08
C ASN A 53 10.14 0.16 -7.79
N ILE A 54 9.90 1.40 -8.22
CA ILE A 54 8.71 1.76 -9.01
C ILE A 54 8.70 0.98 -10.32
N TYR A 55 9.82 0.95 -11.05
CA TYR A 55 9.95 0.13 -12.26
C TYR A 55 9.72 -1.36 -11.98
N ARG A 56 10.24 -1.90 -10.87
CA ARG A 56 10.03 -3.30 -10.48
C ARG A 56 8.55 -3.59 -10.22
N ILE A 57 7.85 -2.68 -9.55
CA ILE A 57 6.41 -2.81 -9.28
C ILE A 57 5.63 -2.79 -10.60
N VAL A 58 5.87 -1.80 -11.44
CA VAL A 58 5.21 -1.66 -12.74
C VAL A 58 5.47 -2.87 -13.63
N ASN A 59 6.70 -3.39 -13.68
CA ASN A 59 7.00 -4.62 -14.42
C ASN A 59 6.22 -5.84 -13.90
N LYS A 60 6.07 -5.98 -12.58
CA LYS A 60 5.27 -7.05 -11.97
C LYS A 60 3.80 -6.91 -12.33
N LEU A 61 3.23 -5.71 -12.25
CA LEU A 61 1.83 -5.46 -12.61
C LEU A 61 1.58 -5.77 -14.09
N ASN A 62 2.47 -5.34 -14.98
CA ASN A 62 2.37 -5.61 -16.41
C ASN A 62 2.47 -7.11 -16.71
N LYS A 63 3.39 -7.83 -16.05
CA LYS A 63 3.50 -9.29 -16.18
C LYS A 63 2.21 -10.01 -15.73
N ARG A 64 1.52 -9.46 -14.73
CA ARG A 64 0.23 -9.97 -14.25
C ARG A 64 -0.98 -9.46 -15.05
N LYS A 65 -0.76 -8.68 -16.12
CA LYS A 65 -1.81 -8.05 -16.94
C LYS A 65 -2.77 -7.15 -16.15
N LEU A 66 -2.32 -6.60 -15.03
CA LEU A 66 -3.07 -5.64 -14.22
C LEU A 66 -2.90 -4.21 -14.73
N ILE A 67 -1.87 -3.97 -15.53
CA ILE A 67 -1.66 -2.73 -16.28
C ILE A 67 -1.24 -3.09 -17.71
N ARG A 68 -1.35 -2.12 -18.61
CA ARG A 68 -0.70 -2.14 -19.91
C ARG A 68 0.36 -1.04 -19.97
N LYS A 69 1.48 -1.32 -20.63
CA LYS A 69 2.44 -0.29 -21.03
C LYS A 69 2.12 0.15 -22.46
N ASP A 70 1.71 1.40 -22.60
CA ASP A 70 1.40 1.99 -23.89
C ASP A 70 2.61 2.78 -24.42
N PHE A 71 3.16 2.36 -25.55
CA PHE A 71 4.32 2.97 -26.21
C PHE A 71 3.91 3.89 -27.37
N ALA A 72 2.63 3.92 -27.74
CA ALA A 72 2.15 4.71 -28.87
C ALA A 72 2.14 6.22 -28.58
N ILE A 73 2.15 6.59 -27.30
CA ILE A 73 2.25 7.99 -26.88
C ILE A 73 3.73 8.39 -27.02
N GLU A 74 4.08 8.94 -28.18
CA GLU A 74 5.39 9.50 -28.49
C GLU A 74 5.93 10.32 -27.31
N LYS A 75 7.21 10.06 -26.98
CA LYS A 75 8.04 10.78 -25.99
C LYS A 75 7.29 11.91 -25.28
N ARG A 76 6.62 11.59 -24.16
CA ARG A 76 6.09 12.64 -23.28
C ARG A 76 7.24 13.61 -22.96
N LYS A 77 6.95 14.91 -22.81
CA LYS A 77 7.94 16.00 -22.58
C LYS A 77 8.94 15.74 -21.43
N ASN A 78 8.65 14.76 -20.57
CA ASN A 78 9.48 14.28 -19.46
C ASN A 78 10.40 13.09 -19.80
N GLY A 79 10.51 12.66 -21.07
CA GLY A 79 11.39 11.57 -21.48
C GLY A 79 10.89 10.16 -21.14
N ALA A 80 9.62 10.01 -20.73
CA ALA A 80 9.04 8.71 -20.40
C ALA A 80 8.90 7.82 -21.64
N ARG A 81 9.32 6.55 -21.52
CA ARG A 81 9.34 5.57 -22.63
C ARG A 81 7.99 4.93 -22.92
N TYR A 82 7.05 5.02 -21.99
CA TYR A 82 5.70 4.47 -22.10
C TYR A 82 4.78 5.12 -21.07
N THR A 83 3.48 5.09 -21.35
CA THR A 83 2.41 5.39 -20.39
C THR A 83 1.97 4.10 -19.70
N ILE A 84 1.69 4.17 -18.40
CA ILE A 84 1.08 3.08 -17.64
C ILE A 84 -0.42 3.28 -17.68
N VAL A 85 -1.15 2.30 -18.20
CA VAL A 85 -2.62 2.31 -18.28
C VAL A 85 -3.16 1.24 -17.34
N ALA A 86 -4.06 1.62 -16.45
CA ALA A 86 -4.73 0.71 -15.52
C ALA A 86 -5.67 -0.24 -16.27
N MET A 87 -5.63 -1.52 -15.94
CA MET A 87 -6.63 -2.49 -16.39
C MET A 87 -7.72 -2.64 -15.31
N PRO A 88 -8.98 -2.97 -15.67
CA PRO A 88 -10.07 -3.16 -14.70
C PRO A 88 -9.73 -4.14 -13.56
N GLU A 89 -8.92 -5.16 -13.85
CA GLU A 89 -8.48 -6.16 -12.89
C GLU A 89 -7.67 -5.55 -11.74
N LEU A 90 -6.89 -4.49 -11.99
CA LEU A 90 -6.17 -3.81 -10.92
C LEU A 90 -7.12 -3.13 -9.93
N ALA A 91 -8.22 -2.55 -10.41
CA ALA A 91 -9.22 -1.94 -9.54
C ALA A 91 -9.90 -3.00 -8.65
N LEU A 92 -10.14 -4.21 -9.18
CA LEU A 92 -10.65 -5.33 -8.38
C LEU A 92 -9.66 -5.74 -7.29
N GLU A 93 -8.37 -5.81 -7.59
CA GLU A 93 -7.33 -6.13 -6.60
C GLU A 93 -7.20 -5.04 -5.53
N VAL A 94 -7.24 -3.76 -5.91
CA VAL A 94 -7.24 -2.64 -4.95
C VAL A 94 -8.45 -2.73 -4.02
N LYS A 95 -9.64 -3.03 -4.55
CA LYS A 95 -10.86 -3.19 -3.75
C LYS A 95 -10.77 -4.37 -2.78
N LYS A 96 -10.19 -5.50 -3.20
CA LYS A 96 -9.92 -6.63 -2.30
C LYS A 96 -9.01 -6.23 -1.14
N ILE A 97 -7.93 -5.49 -1.41
CA ILE A 97 -7.01 -5.02 -0.38
C ILE A 97 -7.72 -4.06 0.60
N GLN A 98 -8.53 -3.12 0.10
CA GLN A 98 -9.32 -2.22 0.94
C GLN A 98 -10.27 -2.98 1.86
N ASN A 99 -10.99 -3.97 1.32
CA ASN A 99 -11.89 -4.81 2.11
C ASN A 99 -11.13 -5.58 3.22
N LEU A 100 -9.95 -6.12 2.91
CA LEU A 100 -9.11 -6.80 3.91
C LEU A 100 -8.65 -5.85 5.01
N ILE A 101 -8.28 -4.61 4.68
CA ILE A 101 -7.91 -3.58 5.66
C ILE A 101 -9.09 -3.26 6.56
N ILE A 102 -10.29 -3.05 6.00
CA ILE A 102 -11.51 -2.76 6.76
C ILE A 102 -11.87 -3.93 7.68
N GLN A 103 -11.81 -5.16 7.17
CA GLN A 103 -12.05 -6.37 7.98
C GLN A 103 -11.07 -6.46 9.15
N PHE A 104 -9.78 -6.22 8.91
CA PHE A 104 -8.78 -6.20 9.97
C PHE A 104 -9.10 -5.14 11.04
N PHE A 105 -9.47 -3.91 10.64
CA PHE A 105 -9.86 -2.87 11.60
C PHE A 105 -11.09 -3.24 12.42
N ASN A 106 -12.09 -3.86 11.80
CA ASN A 106 -13.29 -4.32 12.49
C ASN A 106 -12.95 -5.42 13.51
N ASP A 107 -12.12 -6.39 13.13
CA ASP A 107 -11.67 -7.47 14.02
C ASP A 107 -10.88 -6.95 15.21
N VAL A 108 -9.97 -6.00 15.00
CA VAL A 108 -9.20 -5.35 16.08
C VAL A 108 -10.12 -4.57 17.00
N THR A 109 -11.08 -3.81 16.45
CA THR A 109 -12.03 -3.02 17.25
C THR A 109 -12.93 -3.92 18.09
N HIS A 110 -13.46 -5.00 17.51
CA HIS A 110 -14.29 -5.96 18.22
C HIS A 110 -13.53 -6.67 19.35
N LYS A 111 -12.28 -7.09 19.11
CA LYS A 111 -11.42 -7.70 20.14
C LYS A 111 -11.09 -6.72 21.27
N THR A 112 -10.82 -5.46 20.94
CA THR A 112 -10.53 -4.42 21.93
C THR A 112 -11.76 -4.13 22.79
N ASN A 113 -12.95 -4.03 22.19
CA ASN A 113 -14.20 -3.83 22.92
C ASN A 113 -14.51 -5.04 23.83
N SER A 114 -14.29 -6.27 23.36
CA SER A 114 -14.46 -7.47 24.19
C SER A 114 -13.52 -7.49 25.40
N PHE A 115 -12.27 -7.02 25.24
CA PHE A 115 -11.31 -6.93 26.34
C PHE A 115 -11.68 -5.86 27.37
N ILE A 116 -12.10 -4.67 26.93
CA ILE A 116 -12.56 -3.59 27.82
C ILE A 116 -13.78 -4.04 28.63
N THR A 117 -14.74 -4.72 27.99
CA THR A 117 -15.94 -5.22 28.68
C THR A 117 -15.60 -6.27 29.73
N LYS A 118 -14.68 -7.21 29.45
CA LYS A 118 -14.22 -8.20 30.44
C LYS A 118 -13.55 -7.55 31.66
N LEU A 119 -12.66 -6.57 31.43
CA LEU A 119 -11.99 -5.86 32.52
C LEU A 119 -12.93 -5.02 33.40
N ARG A 120 -14.08 -4.57 32.87
CA ARG A 120 -15.11 -3.90 33.67
C ARG A 120 -15.84 -4.88 34.58
N VAL A 121 -16.24 -6.03 34.05
CA VAL A 121 -16.93 -7.09 34.81
C VAL A 121 -16.05 -7.66 35.94
N GLU A 122 -14.74 -7.76 35.74
CA GLU A 122 -13.80 -8.22 36.77
C GLU A 122 -13.52 -7.18 37.87
N LYS A 123 -13.78 -5.88 37.63
CA LYS A 123 -13.61 -4.83 38.66
C LYS A 123 -14.86 -4.57 39.51
N GLU A 124 -16.01 -5.10 39.09
CA GLU A 124 -17.30 -4.95 39.77
C GLU A 124 -17.67 -6.16 40.66
N ASN A 125 -16.81 -7.19 40.69
CA ASN A 125 -16.88 -8.34 41.62
C ASN A 125 -15.70 -8.33 42.60
#